data_AF-A0A2D6HAE8-F1
#
_entry.id   AF-A0A2D6HAE8-F1
#
_cell.length_a   1.000
_cell.length_b   1.000
_cell.length_c   1.000
_cell.angle_alpha   90.00
_cell.angle_beta   90.00
_cell.angle_gamma   90.00
#
_symmetry.space_group_name_H-M   'P 1'
#
loop_
_entity.id
_entity.type
_entity.pdbx_description
1 polymer ?
#
loop_
_entity_poly.entity_id
_entity_poly.type
_entity_poly.pdbx_seq_one_letter_code
_entity_poly.pdbx_strand_id
1 'polypeptide(L)'
;MHGLVLSLAASAVTVLPIQDAQPPPPTPSQEAVERLEKLDLAIEDYEHEWQEEQAKLREKYAADLERVTDEGCEVSMSAMAMSPDYSPFIATLSEWVEGSEGEDQALYLTRICRLATYGDGVEGRDALERLLVSHAKSPTWARLGQMLPFLEARFGKELEGGVVARLTANPSPDVRGWVALTLHRKTIESAERDSKEYAAAREAVTAAARGATDEGLRDELKGLIEVREKFGVGLIAPDIEGVDLDGAAFRLSDYKGQILFVDFWGDW
;
A
#
# COMPACT_ATOMS: atom_id res chain seq x y z
N MET A 1 78.01 14.93 32.84
CA MET A 1 77.24 15.55 31.75
C MET A 1 76.54 14.45 30.96
N HIS A 2 75.29 14.12 31.27
CA HIS A 2 74.34 13.45 30.36
C HIS A 2 72.96 13.86 30.88
N GLY A 3 72.28 14.77 30.18
CA GLY A 3 70.94 15.24 30.48
C GLY A 3 69.91 14.42 29.73
N LEU A 4 68.91 13.90 30.45
CA LEU A 4 67.78 13.17 29.89
C LEU A 4 66.64 14.17 29.65
N VAL A 5 66.19 14.32 28.40
CA VAL A 5 65.01 15.09 28.03
C VAL A 5 63.83 14.13 27.95
N LEU A 6 62.86 14.24 28.87
CA LEU A 6 61.56 13.58 28.75
C LEU A 6 60.59 14.49 27.99
N SER A 7 60.11 14.02 26.85
CA SER A 7 59.05 14.64 26.06
C SER A 7 57.69 14.29 26.65
N LEU A 8 56.92 15.27 27.12
CA LEU A 8 55.50 15.11 27.43
C LEU A 8 54.68 15.19 26.12
N ALA A 9 54.02 14.08 25.76
CA ALA A 9 52.98 14.10 24.74
C ALA A 9 51.64 14.50 25.40
N ALA A 10 51.09 15.63 24.96
CA ALA A 10 49.75 16.05 25.34
C ALA A 10 48.72 15.37 24.43
N SER A 11 47.93 14.44 24.99
CA SER A 11 46.76 13.89 24.30
C SER A 11 45.63 14.91 24.35
N ALA A 12 45.30 15.51 23.21
CA ALA A 12 44.09 16.29 23.05
C ALA A 12 42.90 15.34 22.92
N VAL A 13 41.99 15.37 23.91
CA VAL A 13 40.68 14.72 23.81
C VAL A 13 39.77 15.63 23.01
N THR A 14 39.51 15.26 21.76
CA THR A 14 38.51 15.93 20.92
C THR A 14 37.13 15.46 21.39
N VAL A 15 36.39 16.33 22.08
CA VAL A 15 34.97 16.09 22.39
C VAL A 15 34.19 16.33 21.10
N LEU A 16 33.66 15.25 20.50
CA LEU A 16 32.70 15.35 19.40
C LEU A 16 31.39 15.94 19.95
N PRO A 17 30.76 16.90 19.25
CA PRO A 17 29.47 17.41 19.65
C PRO A 17 28.44 16.28 19.63
N ILE A 18 27.69 16.13 20.71
CA ILE A 18 26.50 15.29 20.77
C ILE A 18 25.55 15.85 19.72
N GLN A 19 25.35 15.09 18.65
CA GLN A 19 24.34 15.39 17.65
C GLN A 19 23.00 15.31 18.37
N ASP A 20 22.30 16.45 18.53
CA ASP A 20 20.98 16.49 19.14
C ASP A 20 20.11 15.43 18.47
N ALA A 21 19.80 14.36 19.22
CA ALA A 21 18.95 13.30 18.72
C ALA A 21 17.60 13.94 18.37
N GLN A 22 17.19 13.83 17.11
CA GLN A 22 15.86 14.25 16.70
C GLN A 22 14.85 13.61 17.64
N PRO A 23 13.86 14.36 18.16
CA PRO A 23 12.83 13.77 19.01
C PRO A 23 12.16 12.62 18.24
N PRO A 24 11.77 11.54 18.95
CA PRO A 24 11.09 10.42 18.32
C PRO A 24 9.85 10.93 17.56
N PRO A 25 9.50 10.30 16.42
CA PRO A 25 8.33 10.70 15.66
C PRO A 25 7.09 10.65 16.56
N PRO A 26 6.12 11.57 16.37
CA PRO A 26 4.90 11.55 17.14
C PRO A 26 4.16 10.23 16.88
N THR A 27 3.63 9.63 17.94
CA THR A 27 2.90 8.36 17.88
C THR A 27 1.52 8.50 18.51
N PRO A 28 0.51 7.75 18.02
CA PRO A 28 -0.78 7.65 18.71
C PRO A 28 -0.62 7.13 20.14
N SER A 29 -1.56 7.50 21.02
CA SER A 29 -1.66 6.99 22.37
C SER A 29 -1.95 5.49 22.38
N GLN A 30 -1.49 4.79 23.41
CA GLN A 30 -1.76 3.37 23.57
C GLN A 30 -3.27 3.09 23.67
N GLU A 31 -4.02 3.96 24.35
CA GLU A 31 -5.47 3.85 24.45
C GLU A 31 -6.15 3.93 23.07
N ALA A 32 -5.72 4.87 22.22
CA ALA A 32 -6.26 4.99 20.87
C ALA A 32 -5.96 3.76 20.00
N VAL A 33 -4.75 3.19 20.13
CA VAL A 33 -4.37 1.96 19.44
C VAL A 33 -5.23 0.79 19.90
N GLU A 34 -5.33 0.54 21.20
CA GLU A 34 -6.13 -0.56 21.76
C GLU A 34 -7.63 -0.41 21.42
N ARG A 35 -8.12 0.83 21.36
CA ARG A 35 -9.50 1.12 20.98
C ARG A 35 -9.75 0.81 19.50
N LEU A 36 -8.81 1.16 18.63
CA LEU A 36 -8.89 0.83 17.21
C LEU A 36 -8.79 -0.68 16.96
N GLU A 37 -7.89 -1.38 17.65
CA GLU A 37 -7.75 -2.84 17.55
C GLU A 37 -9.05 -3.58 17.90
N LYS A 38 -9.76 -3.13 18.95
CA LYS A 38 -11.08 -3.68 19.29
C LYS A 38 -12.12 -3.44 18.20
N LEU A 39 -12.08 -2.28 17.55
CA LEU A 39 -12.97 -1.99 16.42
C LEU A 39 -12.64 -2.87 15.22
N ASP A 40 -11.35 -3.09 14.95
CA ASP A 40 -10.90 -3.92 13.85
C ASP A 40 -11.34 -5.37 14.01
N LEU A 41 -11.26 -5.94 15.22
CA LEU A 41 -11.82 -7.26 15.52
C LEU A 41 -13.34 -7.31 15.30
N ALA A 42 -14.09 -6.27 15.70
CA ALA A 42 -15.53 -6.21 15.47
C ALA A 42 -15.87 -6.08 13.96
N ILE A 43 -15.01 -5.44 13.17
CA ILE A 43 -15.15 -5.36 11.71
C ILE A 43 -14.88 -6.73 11.09
N GLU A 44 -13.85 -7.45 11.54
CA GLU A 44 -13.54 -8.80 11.07
C GLU A 44 -14.70 -9.77 11.34
N ASP A 45 -15.27 -9.75 12.56
CA ASP A 45 -16.44 -10.55 12.91
C ASP A 45 -17.64 -10.20 12.00
N TYR A 46 -17.90 -8.91 11.77
CA TYR A 46 -18.96 -8.45 10.89
C TYR A 46 -18.74 -8.87 9.42
N GLU A 47 -17.50 -8.80 8.93
CA GLU A 47 -17.13 -9.26 7.60
C GLU A 47 -17.36 -10.76 7.44
N HIS A 48 -17.03 -11.56 8.46
CA HIS A 48 -17.26 -12.99 8.47
C HIS A 48 -18.77 -13.32 8.40
N GLU A 49 -19.58 -12.70 9.25
CA GLU A 49 -21.04 -12.84 9.20
C GLU A 49 -21.63 -12.43 7.84
N TRP A 50 -21.15 -11.32 7.29
CA TRP A 50 -21.58 -10.86 5.96
C TRP A 50 -21.21 -11.87 4.87
N GLN A 51 -20.01 -12.46 4.90
CA GLN A 51 -19.61 -13.48 3.93
C GLN A 51 -20.46 -14.74 4.00
N GLU A 52 -20.84 -15.19 5.20
CA GLU A 52 -21.76 -16.31 5.37
C GLU A 52 -23.14 -16.01 4.76
N GLU A 53 -23.67 -14.80 4.98
CA GLU A 53 -24.92 -14.37 4.36
C GLU A 53 -24.83 -14.28 2.84
N GLN A 54 -23.70 -13.78 2.29
CA GLN A 54 -23.46 -13.79 0.85
C GLN A 54 -23.33 -15.21 0.29
N ALA A 55 -22.74 -16.15 1.03
CA ALA A 55 -22.66 -17.55 0.62
C ALA A 55 -24.05 -18.19 0.50
N LYS A 56 -24.92 -17.97 1.50
CA LYS A 56 -26.33 -18.42 1.46
C LYS A 56 -27.09 -17.79 0.29
N LEU A 57 -26.85 -16.50 0.03
CA LEU A 57 -27.45 -15.81 -1.11
C LEU A 57 -26.98 -16.38 -2.45
N ARG A 58 -25.69 -16.70 -2.59
CA ARG A 58 -25.12 -17.37 -3.78
C ARG A 58 -25.74 -18.74 -4.01
N GLU A 59 -25.88 -19.55 -2.96
CA GLU A 59 -26.52 -20.87 -3.05
C GLU A 59 -27.97 -20.74 -3.51
N LYS A 60 -28.72 -19.79 -2.93
CA LYS A 60 -30.08 -19.48 -3.38
C LYS A 60 -30.11 -19.07 -4.85
N TYR A 61 -29.18 -18.22 -5.27
CA TYR A 61 -29.09 -17.74 -6.65
C TYR A 61 -28.75 -18.86 -7.63
N ALA A 62 -27.89 -19.80 -7.25
CA ALA A 62 -27.59 -20.98 -8.05
C ALA A 62 -28.85 -21.86 -8.23
N ALA A 63 -29.59 -22.12 -7.14
CA ALA A 63 -30.83 -22.88 -7.19
C ALA A 63 -31.91 -22.17 -8.02
N ASP A 64 -32.05 -20.85 -7.88
CA ASP A 64 -32.96 -20.05 -8.68
C ASP A 64 -32.59 -20.10 -10.17
N LEU A 65 -31.30 -20.07 -10.52
CA LEU A 65 -30.81 -20.16 -11.90
C LEU A 65 -31.15 -21.52 -12.53
N GLU A 66 -30.98 -22.63 -11.79
CA GLU A 66 -31.37 -23.98 -12.24
C GLU A 66 -32.87 -24.05 -12.57
N ARG A 67 -33.71 -23.38 -11.78
CA ARG A 67 -35.15 -23.32 -12.05
C ARG A 67 -35.51 -22.48 -13.28
N VAL A 68 -34.77 -21.42 -13.55
CA VAL A 68 -34.93 -20.67 -14.80
C VAL A 68 -34.58 -21.56 -16.00
N THR A 69 -33.49 -22.33 -15.92
CA THR A 69 -33.05 -23.21 -17.02
C THR A 69 -34.00 -24.38 -17.25
N ASP A 70 -34.55 -24.96 -16.19
CA ASP A 70 -35.37 -26.18 -16.28
C ASP A 70 -36.86 -25.90 -16.49
N GLU A 71 -37.41 -24.87 -15.84
CA GLU A 71 -38.85 -24.60 -15.77
C GLU A 71 -39.28 -23.38 -16.61
N GLY A 72 -38.32 -22.62 -17.16
CA GLY A 72 -38.60 -21.38 -17.88
C GLY A 72 -39.21 -20.29 -16.98
N CYS A 73 -39.00 -20.38 -15.66
CA CYS A 73 -39.49 -19.40 -14.70
C CYS A 73 -38.75 -18.07 -14.82
N GLU A 74 -39.46 -16.95 -14.66
CA GLU A 74 -38.85 -15.63 -14.56
C GLU A 74 -38.47 -15.36 -13.10
N VAL A 75 -37.16 -15.31 -12.81
CA VAL A 75 -36.66 -14.99 -11.46
C VAL A 75 -35.96 -13.63 -11.49
N SER A 76 -36.40 -12.72 -10.61
CA SER A 76 -35.74 -11.44 -10.40
C SER A 76 -34.57 -11.60 -9.43
N MET A 77 -33.35 -11.42 -9.92
CA MET A 77 -32.12 -11.49 -9.13
C MET A 77 -31.68 -10.08 -8.74
N SER A 78 -31.51 -9.82 -7.44
CA SER A 78 -30.89 -8.57 -6.98
C SER A 78 -29.39 -8.61 -7.24
N ALA A 79 -28.78 -7.45 -7.48
CA ALA A 79 -27.32 -7.37 -7.51
C ALA A 79 -26.76 -7.77 -6.13
N MET A 80 -25.72 -8.61 -6.13
CA MET A 80 -25.00 -8.95 -4.91
C MET A 80 -24.11 -7.78 -4.52
N ALA A 81 -24.10 -7.45 -3.23
CA ALA A 81 -23.19 -6.43 -2.71
C ALA A 81 -21.74 -6.94 -2.82
N MET A 82 -20.83 -6.09 -3.30
CA MET A 82 -19.40 -6.44 -3.43
C MET A 82 -18.64 -6.32 -2.11
N SER A 83 -19.23 -5.66 -1.11
CA SER A 83 -18.67 -5.46 0.22
C SER A 83 -19.78 -5.32 1.27
N PRO A 84 -19.45 -5.47 2.56
CA PRO A 84 -20.31 -5.06 3.65
C PRO A 84 -20.57 -3.55 3.67
N ASP A 85 -21.60 -3.14 4.41
CA ASP A 85 -21.87 -1.72 4.70
C ASP A 85 -21.11 -1.32 5.98
N TYR A 86 -20.07 -0.51 5.81
CA TYR A 86 -19.22 -0.05 6.92
C TYR A 86 -19.72 1.24 7.58
N SER A 87 -20.87 1.79 7.18
CA SER A 87 -21.41 3.04 7.71
C SER A 87 -21.49 3.09 9.26
N PRO A 88 -21.88 2.02 9.97
CA PRO A 88 -21.90 2.02 11.45
C PRO A 88 -20.51 2.21 12.07
N PHE A 89 -19.47 1.61 11.47
CA PHE A 89 -18.09 1.72 11.95
C PHE A 89 -17.51 3.10 11.62
N ILE A 90 -17.83 3.65 10.45
CA ILE A 90 -17.44 5.01 10.04
C ILE A 90 -18.08 6.04 10.98
N ALA A 91 -19.35 5.88 11.34
CA ALA A 91 -20.01 6.76 12.32
C ALA A 91 -19.30 6.73 13.68
N THR A 92 -18.99 5.52 14.17
CA THR A 92 -18.25 5.31 15.42
C THR A 92 -16.87 6.00 15.39
N LEU A 93 -16.11 5.82 14.31
CA LEU A 93 -14.81 6.47 14.12
C LEU A 93 -14.94 7.99 14.03
N SER A 94 -16.00 8.49 13.41
CA SER A 94 -16.24 9.94 13.28
C SER A 94 -16.47 10.59 14.65
N GLU A 95 -17.20 9.92 15.55
CA GLU A 95 -17.32 10.38 16.94
C GLU A 95 -15.96 10.41 17.65
N TRP A 96 -15.08 9.43 17.40
CA TRP A 96 -13.76 9.38 18.02
C TRP A 96 -12.84 10.48 17.47
N VAL A 97 -12.97 10.80 16.17
CA VAL A 97 -12.26 11.91 15.52
C VAL A 97 -12.62 13.26 16.15
N GLU A 98 -13.89 13.50 16.48
CA GLU A 98 -14.30 14.75 17.15
C GLU A 98 -13.81 14.86 18.60
N GLY A 99 -13.65 13.72 19.28
CA GLY A 99 -13.14 13.64 20.64
C GLY A 99 -11.62 13.54 20.77
N SER A 100 -10.86 13.60 19.67
CA SER A 100 -9.41 13.39 19.64
C SER A 100 -8.66 14.48 18.89
N GLU A 101 -7.36 14.58 19.16
CA GLU A 101 -6.43 15.49 18.50
C GLU A 101 -5.11 14.78 18.19
N GLY A 102 -4.22 15.45 17.46
CA GLY A 102 -2.89 14.92 17.16
C GLY A 102 -2.91 13.57 16.46
N GLU A 103 -2.00 12.67 16.84
CA GLU A 103 -1.83 11.38 16.18
C GLU A 103 -3.00 10.40 16.40
N ASP A 104 -3.78 10.56 17.47
CA ASP A 104 -4.98 9.74 17.69
C ASP A 104 -6.04 10.08 16.65
N GLN A 105 -6.25 11.37 16.40
CA GLN A 105 -7.15 11.83 15.36
C GLN A 105 -6.66 11.41 13.97
N ALA A 106 -5.35 11.52 13.70
CA ALA A 106 -4.76 11.07 12.45
C ALA A 106 -4.96 9.56 12.23
N LEU A 107 -4.83 8.76 13.30
CA LEU A 107 -5.06 7.30 13.28
C LEU A 107 -6.50 6.96 12.91
N TYR A 108 -7.49 7.61 13.52
CA TYR A 108 -8.90 7.33 13.23
C TYR A 108 -9.32 7.81 11.84
N LEU A 109 -8.88 9.01 11.42
CA LEU A 109 -9.10 9.51 10.05
C LEU A 109 -8.53 8.56 9.01
N THR A 110 -7.34 8.02 9.27
CA THR A 110 -6.72 6.99 8.43
C THR A 110 -7.61 5.76 8.33
N ARG A 111 -8.22 5.28 9.42
CA ARG A 111 -9.13 4.14 9.34
C ARG A 111 -10.39 4.45 8.54
N ILE A 112 -10.99 5.64 8.70
CA ILE A 112 -12.15 6.06 7.89
C ILE A 112 -11.80 6.03 6.40
N CYS A 113 -10.63 6.56 6.01
CA CYS A 113 -10.17 6.51 4.63
C CYS A 113 -10.11 5.08 4.05
N ARG A 114 -9.85 4.06 4.89
CA ARG A 114 -9.83 2.65 4.45
C ARG A 114 -11.23 2.05 4.33
N LEU A 115 -12.14 2.38 5.25
CA LEU A 115 -13.50 1.81 5.24
C LEU A 115 -14.40 2.46 4.19
N ALA A 116 -14.25 3.76 3.97
CA ALA A 116 -15.09 4.53 3.07
C ALA A 116 -14.74 4.33 1.57
N THR A 117 -13.85 3.39 1.22
CA THR A 117 -13.54 3.09 -0.19
C THR A 117 -14.67 2.38 -0.93
N TYR A 118 -15.57 1.74 -0.19
CA TYR A 118 -16.66 0.93 -0.75
C TYR A 118 -18.04 1.62 -0.73
N GLY A 119 -18.11 2.86 -0.22
CA GLY A 119 -19.31 3.69 -0.20
C GLY A 119 -19.40 4.68 -1.37
N ASP A 120 -20.29 5.68 -1.24
CA ASP A 120 -20.39 6.79 -2.20
C ASP A 120 -19.11 7.67 -2.24
N GLY A 121 -18.29 7.56 -1.19
CA GLY A 121 -16.97 8.16 -1.08
C GLY A 121 -16.94 9.53 -0.41
N VAL A 122 -18.08 10.05 0.07
CA VAL A 122 -18.14 11.37 0.71
C VAL A 122 -17.36 11.38 2.01
N GLU A 123 -17.61 10.43 2.92
CA GLU A 123 -16.92 10.34 4.21
C GLU A 123 -15.42 10.08 4.03
N GLY A 124 -15.07 9.27 3.03
CA GLY A 124 -13.68 8.99 2.68
C GLY A 124 -12.94 10.21 2.19
N ARG A 125 -13.57 11.01 1.31
CA ARG A 125 -13.02 12.27 0.81
C ARG A 125 -12.86 13.29 1.94
N ASP A 126 -13.86 13.43 2.81
CA ASP A 126 -13.83 14.39 3.92
C ASP A 126 -12.79 14.02 4.97
N ALA A 127 -12.68 12.73 5.32
CA ALA A 127 -11.62 12.25 6.20
C ALA A 127 -10.23 12.47 5.58
N LEU A 128 -10.09 12.23 4.29
CA LEU A 128 -8.83 12.43 3.55
C LEU A 128 -8.42 13.91 3.53
N GLU A 129 -9.36 14.83 3.22
CA GLU A 129 -9.08 16.27 3.25
C GLU A 129 -8.67 16.72 4.66
N ARG A 130 -9.40 16.28 5.70
CA ARG A 130 -9.05 16.63 7.09
C ARG A 130 -7.68 16.09 7.49
N LEU A 131 -7.33 14.87 7.06
CA LEU A 131 -6.00 14.29 7.29
C LEU A 131 -4.91 15.09 6.56
N LEU A 132 -5.17 15.54 5.33
CA LEU A 132 -4.24 16.37 4.56
C LEU A 132 -4.08 17.79 5.13
N VAL A 133 -5.12 18.37 5.73
CA VAL A 133 -5.08 19.73 6.29
C VAL A 133 -4.41 19.73 7.67
N SER A 134 -4.88 18.87 8.56
CA SER A 134 -4.47 18.92 9.97
C SER A 134 -3.26 18.03 10.28
N HIS A 135 -3.02 17.00 9.48
CA HIS A 135 -2.08 15.92 9.79
C HIS A 135 -1.14 15.58 8.62
N ALA A 136 -0.85 16.54 7.74
CA ALA A 136 0.00 16.32 6.55
C ALA A 136 1.39 15.76 6.87
N LYS A 137 1.91 16.05 8.08
CA LYS A 137 3.25 15.61 8.54
C LYS A 137 3.22 14.35 9.38
N SER A 138 2.04 13.81 9.67
CA SER A 138 1.90 12.61 10.50
C SER A 138 2.59 11.41 9.81
N PRO A 139 3.31 10.55 10.56
CA PRO A 139 3.81 9.30 10.03
C PRO A 139 2.70 8.27 9.77
N THR A 140 1.49 8.48 10.32
CA THR A 140 0.33 7.59 10.16
C THR A 140 -0.09 7.42 8.70
N TRP A 141 0.24 8.37 7.82
CA TRP A 141 0.10 8.24 6.36
C TRP A 141 0.72 6.97 5.78
N ALA A 142 1.76 6.41 6.41
CA ALA A 142 2.36 5.15 5.98
C ALA A 142 1.35 3.98 5.99
N ARG A 143 0.32 4.02 6.87
CA ARG A 143 -0.76 3.03 6.92
C ARG A 143 -1.72 3.09 5.72
N LEU A 144 -1.74 4.22 5.00
CA LEU A 144 -2.47 4.38 3.73
C LEU A 144 -1.57 4.13 2.51
N GLY A 145 -0.31 3.77 2.70
CA GLY A 145 0.72 3.74 1.66
C GLY A 145 0.29 3.04 0.37
N GLN A 146 -0.13 1.77 0.46
CA GLN A 146 -0.62 0.99 -0.68
C GLN A 146 -1.90 1.56 -1.32
N MET A 147 -2.67 2.33 -0.56
CA MET A 147 -3.90 2.97 -1.04
C MET A 147 -3.64 4.34 -1.69
N LEU A 148 -2.46 4.95 -1.51
CA LEU A 148 -2.17 6.28 -2.07
C LEU A 148 -2.41 6.39 -3.58
N PRO A 149 -2.00 5.41 -4.43
CA PRO A 149 -2.32 5.48 -5.86
C PRO A 149 -3.82 5.53 -6.15
N PHE A 150 -4.59 4.74 -5.41
CA PHE A 150 -6.05 4.72 -5.52
C PHE A 150 -6.67 6.04 -5.04
N LEU A 151 -6.25 6.55 -3.88
CA LEU A 151 -6.77 7.79 -3.31
C LEU A 151 -6.45 9.00 -4.20
N GLU A 152 -5.23 9.06 -4.75
CA GLU A 152 -4.84 10.08 -5.72
C GLU A 152 -5.68 10.00 -7.00
N ALA A 153 -5.87 8.80 -7.56
CA ALA A 153 -6.66 8.61 -8.76
C ALA A 153 -8.16 8.95 -8.55
N ARG A 154 -8.70 8.59 -7.38
CA ARG A 154 -10.11 8.78 -7.05
C ARG A 154 -10.43 10.22 -6.65
N PHE A 155 -9.65 10.80 -5.73
CA PHE A 155 -9.98 12.08 -5.09
C PHE A 155 -8.99 13.21 -5.40
N GLY A 156 -7.81 12.91 -5.95
CA GLY A 156 -6.73 13.91 -6.11
C GLY A 156 -7.11 15.15 -6.92
N LYS A 157 -8.06 15.04 -7.86
CA LYS A 157 -8.57 16.20 -8.64
C LYS A 157 -9.60 17.04 -7.89
N GLU A 158 -10.25 16.46 -6.88
CA GLU A 158 -11.28 17.12 -6.08
C GLU A 158 -10.68 17.85 -4.88
N LEU A 159 -9.48 17.44 -4.45
CA LEU A 159 -8.76 18.00 -3.32
C LEU A 159 -7.78 19.07 -3.80
N GLU A 160 -7.79 20.23 -3.16
CA GLU A 160 -6.89 21.33 -3.53
C GLU A 160 -5.42 20.88 -3.40
N GLY A 161 -4.68 20.94 -4.51
CA GLY A 161 -3.28 20.52 -4.57
C GLY A 161 -3.06 19.00 -4.68
N GLY A 162 -4.10 18.17 -4.64
CA GLY A 162 -4.00 16.71 -4.70
C GLY A 162 -3.36 16.05 -3.47
N VAL A 163 -3.43 14.73 -3.38
CA VAL A 163 -2.94 13.97 -2.22
C VAL A 163 -1.41 13.92 -2.27
N VAL A 164 -0.88 13.53 -3.43
CA VAL A 164 0.55 13.26 -3.62
C VAL A 164 1.41 14.52 -3.45
N ALA A 165 1.01 15.65 -4.03
CA ALA A 165 1.82 16.87 -3.93
C ALA A 165 1.90 17.37 -2.48
N ARG A 166 0.80 17.26 -1.72
CA ARG A 166 0.74 17.64 -0.29
C ARG A 166 1.60 16.75 0.59
N LEU A 167 1.83 15.49 0.21
CA LEU A 167 2.65 14.54 0.97
C LEU A 167 4.11 14.47 0.52
N THR A 168 4.48 15.10 -0.59
CA THR A 168 5.85 15.05 -1.15
C THR A 168 6.92 15.53 -0.16
N ALA A 169 6.59 16.52 0.68
CA ALA A 169 7.47 17.07 1.71
C ALA A 169 7.26 16.47 3.11
N ASN A 170 6.52 15.37 3.24
CA ASN A 170 6.27 14.72 4.53
C ASN A 170 7.61 14.31 5.19
N PRO A 171 7.80 14.50 6.51
CA PRO A 171 9.06 14.17 7.19
C PRO A 171 9.37 12.67 7.28
N SER A 172 8.36 11.80 7.22
CA SER A 172 8.55 10.35 7.23
C SER A 172 9.16 9.85 5.91
N PRO A 173 10.29 9.10 5.94
CA PRO A 173 10.85 8.51 4.74
C PRO A 173 9.91 7.48 4.10
N ASP A 174 9.11 6.76 4.90
CA ASP A 174 8.18 5.76 4.38
C ASP A 174 7.02 6.41 3.63
N VAL A 175 6.48 7.53 4.14
CA VAL A 175 5.45 8.30 3.43
C VAL A 175 6.00 8.82 2.10
N ARG A 176 7.21 9.38 2.10
CA ARG A 176 7.86 9.81 0.85
C ARG A 176 8.13 8.65 -0.10
N GLY A 177 8.41 7.45 0.43
CA GLY A 177 8.57 6.24 -0.37
C GLY A 177 7.28 5.84 -1.08
N TRP A 178 6.16 5.81 -0.37
CA TRP A 178 4.85 5.58 -1.00
C TRP A 178 4.47 6.66 -2.01
N VAL A 179 4.81 7.93 -1.74
CA VAL A 179 4.64 9.03 -2.70
C VAL A 179 5.48 8.79 -3.97
N ALA A 180 6.76 8.43 -3.82
CA ALA A 180 7.63 8.13 -4.95
C ALA A 180 7.10 6.94 -5.78
N LEU A 181 6.59 5.90 -5.13
CA LEU A 181 5.94 4.79 -5.79
C LEU A 181 4.73 5.28 -6.62
N THR A 182 3.84 6.07 -6.03
CA THR A 182 2.66 6.60 -6.73
C THR A 182 3.03 7.46 -7.93
N LEU A 183 4.02 8.35 -7.78
CA LEU A 183 4.46 9.27 -8.85
C LEU A 183 5.13 8.54 -10.02
N HIS A 184 5.94 7.52 -9.73
CA HIS A 184 6.87 6.97 -10.71
C HIS A 184 6.46 5.61 -11.26
N ARG A 185 5.51 4.88 -10.63
CA ARG A 185 5.07 3.54 -11.07
C ARG A 185 4.76 3.49 -12.57
N LYS A 186 3.88 4.36 -13.05
CA LYS A 186 3.49 4.38 -14.47
C LYS A 186 4.68 4.63 -15.40
N THR A 187 5.60 5.52 -15.03
CA THR A 187 6.79 5.82 -15.84
C THR A 187 7.74 4.63 -15.87
N ILE A 188 7.97 3.95 -14.75
CA ILE A 188 8.79 2.73 -14.72
C ILE A 188 8.16 1.63 -15.59
N GLU A 189 6.85 1.43 -15.48
CA GLU A 189 6.14 0.38 -16.21
C GLU A 189 6.10 0.62 -17.73
N SER A 190 5.92 1.86 -18.16
CA SER A 190 5.56 2.15 -19.56
C SER A 190 6.60 2.95 -20.37
N ALA A 191 7.51 3.68 -19.75
CA ALA A 191 8.51 4.44 -20.51
C ALA A 191 9.54 3.53 -21.21
N GLU A 192 10.15 4.05 -22.28
CA GLU A 192 11.31 3.44 -22.93
C GLU A 192 12.48 3.39 -21.94
N ARG A 193 13.18 2.25 -21.83
CA ARG A 193 14.16 2.02 -20.76
C ARG A 193 15.42 2.87 -20.88
N ASP A 194 15.77 3.29 -22.08
CA ASP A 194 16.90 4.16 -22.39
C ASP A 194 16.51 5.66 -22.40
N SER A 195 15.24 5.97 -22.14
CA SER A 195 14.77 7.36 -22.04
C SER A 195 15.28 8.07 -20.79
N LYS A 196 15.33 9.41 -20.85
CA LYS A 196 15.70 10.25 -19.71
C LYS A 196 14.64 10.18 -18.61
N GLU A 197 13.39 10.07 -19.00
CA GLU A 197 12.22 9.96 -18.12
C GLU A 197 12.30 8.69 -17.27
N TYR A 198 12.64 7.55 -17.89
CA TYR A 198 12.86 6.30 -17.16
C TYR A 198 14.05 6.40 -16.19
N ALA A 199 15.18 6.94 -16.65
CA ALA A 199 16.36 7.10 -15.82
C ALA A 199 16.08 7.94 -14.56
N ALA A 200 15.36 9.07 -14.72
CA ALA A 200 14.98 9.93 -13.61
C ALA A 200 14.01 9.25 -12.62
N ALA A 201 12.98 8.58 -13.14
CA ALA A 201 12.03 7.83 -12.31
C ALA A 201 12.73 6.70 -11.52
N ARG A 202 13.63 5.96 -12.19
CA ARG A 202 14.41 4.89 -11.58
C ARG A 202 15.30 5.40 -10.47
N GLU A 203 15.98 6.53 -10.69
CA GLU A 203 16.80 7.17 -9.66
C GLU A 203 15.97 7.59 -8.44
N ALA A 204 14.83 8.24 -8.67
CA ALA A 204 13.92 8.67 -7.60
C ALA A 204 13.40 7.49 -6.75
N VAL A 205 12.93 6.42 -7.41
CA VAL A 205 12.46 5.19 -6.75
C VAL A 205 13.60 4.49 -5.99
N THR A 206 14.81 4.44 -6.58
CA THR A 206 15.99 3.87 -5.91
C THR A 206 16.38 4.67 -4.66
N ALA A 207 16.34 6.00 -4.75
CA ALA A 207 16.63 6.88 -3.62
C ALA A 207 15.59 6.70 -2.50
N ALA A 208 14.31 6.61 -2.85
CA ALA A 208 13.23 6.30 -1.92
C ALA A 208 13.44 4.94 -1.22
N ALA A 209 13.78 3.89 -1.98
CA ALA A 209 14.04 2.57 -1.42
C ALA A 209 15.20 2.54 -0.41
N ARG A 210 16.26 3.33 -0.67
CA ARG A 210 17.40 3.46 0.27
C ARG A 210 17.03 4.18 1.56
N GLY A 211 16.08 5.12 1.49
CA GLY A 211 15.63 5.90 2.64
C GLY A 211 14.52 5.24 3.45
N ALA A 212 13.73 4.34 2.84
CA ALA A 212 12.61 3.66 3.48
C ALA A 212 13.07 2.81 4.68
N THR A 213 12.40 2.99 5.81
CA THR A 213 12.59 2.22 7.04
C THR A 213 11.76 0.95 7.04
N ASP A 214 10.57 0.99 6.45
CA ASP A 214 9.70 -0.19 6.28
C ASP A 214 10.27 -1.17 5.23
N GLU A 215 10.33 -2.45 5.59
CA GLU A 215 10.89 -3.50 4.73
C GLU A 215 9.97 -3.83 3.55
N GLY A 216 8.67 -3.92 3.77
CA GLY A 216 7.69 -4.21 2.72
C GLY A 216 7.68 -3.14 1.63
N LEU A 217 7.65 -1.86 2.01
CA LEU A 217 7.78 -0.72 1.11
C LEU A 217 9.11 -0.75 0.35
N ARG A 218 10.21 -1.02 1.04
CA ARG A 218 11.53 -1.10 0.41
C ARG A 218 11.55 -2.17 -0.68
N ASP A 219 10.94 -3.32 -0.42
CA ASP A 219 10.86 -4.42 -1.37
C ASP A 219 9.91 -4.10 -2.52
N GLU A 220 8.79 -3.41 -2.26
CA GLU A 220 7.89 -2.97 -3.33
C GLU A 220 8.57 -1.96 -4.27
N LEU A 221 9.30 -0.97 -3.72
CA LEU A 221 10.05 0.01 -4.52
C LEU A 221 11.15 -0.64 -5.36
N LYS A 222 11.90 -1.60 -4.79
CA LYS A 222 12.92 -2.36 -5.54
C LYS A 222 12.26 -3.23 -6.61
N GLY A 223 11.21 -3.97 -6.23
CA GLY A 223 10.47 -4.87 -7.09
C GLY A 223 9.93 -4.16 -8.32
N LEU A 224 9.43 -2.93 -8.18
CA LEU A 224 8.97 -2.11 -9.30
C LEU A 224 10.05 -1.94 -10.39
N ILE A 225 11.30 -1.68 -10.01
CA ILE A 225 12.42 -1.56 -10.95
C ILE A 225 12.85 -2.95 -11.45
N GLU A 226 13.03 -3.90 -10.54
CA GLU A 226 13.56 -5.23 -10.88
C GLU A 226 12.64 -5.99 -11.85
N VAL A 227 11.33 -5.94 -11.64
CA VAL A 227 10.35 -6.56 -12.54
C VAL A 227 10.50 -5.99 -13.94
N ARG A 228 10.63 -4.66 -14.04
CA ARG A 228 10.79 -3.99 -15.33
C ARG A 228 12.12 -4.34 -16.02
N GLU A 229 13.21 -4.43 -15.27
CA GLU A 229 14.56 -4.65 -15.79
C GLU A 229 14.89 -6.13 -16.06
N LYS A 230 14.22 -7.07 -15.38
CA LYS A 230 14.46 -8.52 -15.54
C LYS A 230 13.39 -9.23 -16.35
N PHE A 231 12.13 -8.78 -16.26
CA PHE A 231 10.97 -9.47 -16.85
C PHE A 231 10.16 -8.60 -17.82
N GLY A 232 10.60 -7.36 -18.07
CA GLY A 232 9.93 -6.46 -19.00
C GLY A 232 10.02 -6.91 -20.47
N VAL A 233 9.08 -6.41 -21.27
CA VAL A 233 9.00 -6.64 -22.73
C VAL A 233 10.36 -6.39 -23.42
N GLY A 234 10.71 -7.29 -24.34
CA GLY A 234 11.96 -7.24 -25.11
C GLY A 234 13.16 -7.89 -24.43
N LEU A 235 13.00 -8.48 -23.24
CA LEU A 235 14.02 -9.32 -22.61
C LEU A 235 13.82 -10.79 -22.97
N ILE A 236 14.87 -11.58 -22.73
CA ILE A 236 14.78 -13.03 -22.78
C ILE A 236 13.90 -13.47 -21.61
N ALA A 237 12.79 -14.14 -21.91
CA ALA A 237 11.95 -14.76 -20.89
C ALA A 237 12.80 -15.75 -20.06
N PRO A 238 12.67 -15.78 -18.72
CA PRO A 238 13.35 -16.76 -17.88
C PRO A 238 13.02 -18.18 -18.34
N ASP A 239 13.99 -19.09 -18.27
CA ASP A 239 13.69 -20.50 -18.49
C ASP A 239 12.95 -21.04 -17.27
N ILE A 240 11.74 -21.55 -17.48
CA ILE A 240 10.91 -22.15 -16.43
C ILE A 240 10.87 -23.64 -16.70
N GLU A 241 11.11 -24.43 -15.67
CA GLU A 241 11.04 -25.89 -15.71
C GLU A 241 9.79 -26.35 -14.94
N GLY A 242 9.08 -27.33 -15.48
CA GLY A 242 7.87 -27.87 -14.88
C GLY A 242 7.57 -29.28 -15.35
N VAL A 243 6.45 -29.81 -14.84
CA VAL A 243 5.90 -31.10 -15.25
C VAL A 243 4.43 -30.86 -15.62
N ASP A 244 4.01 -31.35 -16.77
CA ASP A 244 2.63 -31.23 -17.21
C ASP A 244 1.69 -32.25 -16.52
N LEU A 245 0.41 -32.24 -16.88
CA LEU A 245 -0.61 -33.12 -16.30
C LEU A 245 -0.38 -34.61 -16.58
N ASP A 246 0.40 -34.94 -17.61
CA ASP A 246 0.74 -36.31 -18.00
C ASP A 246 2.08 -36.77 -17.38
N GLY A 247 2.71 -35.93 -16.55
CA GLY A 247 3.98 -36.23 -15.92
C GLY A 247 5.19 -35.98 -16.83
N ALA A 248 5.01 -35.35 -17.99
CA ALA A 248 6.11 -35.02 -18.89
C ALA A 248 6.81 -33.73 -18.42
N ALA A 249 8.12 -33.82 -18.24
CA ALA A 249 8.94 -32.64 -17.93
C ALA A 249 9.02 -31.72 -19.15
N PHE A 250 8.87 -30.42 -18.94
CA PHE A 250 9.03 -29.40 -19.98
C PHE A 250 9.86 -28.23 -19.47
N ARG A 251 10.51 -27.54 -20.41
CA ARG A 251 11.16 -26.24 -20.20
C ARG A 251 10.69 -25.25 -21.25
N LEU A 252 10.63 -23.96 -20.91
CA LEU A 252 10.30 -22.94 -21.92
C LEU A 252 11.29 -22.93 -23.09
N SER A 253 12.56 -23.23 -22.82
CA SER A 253 13.59 -23.32 -23.84
C SER A 253 13.40 -24.47 -24.85
N ASP A 254 12.57 -25.47 -24.55
CA ASP A 254 12.25 -26.58 -25.47
C ASP A 254 11.39 -26.12 -26.66
N TYR A 255 10.69 -24.99 -26.52
CA TYR A 255 9.78 -24.46 -27.55
C TYR A 255 10.39 -23.35 -28.41
N LYS A 256 11.72 -23.23 -28.45
CA LYS A 256 12.41 -22.23 -29.28
C LYS A 256 11.98 -22.31 -30.74
N GLY A 257 11.69 -21.15 -31.32
CA GLY A 257 11.20 -21.01 -32.69
C GLY A 257 9.67 -21.03 -32.82
N GLN A 258 8.93 -21.23 -31.72
CA GLN A 258 7.48 -21.09 -31.66
C GLN A 258 7.07 -19.79 -30.96
N ILE A 259 5.83 -19.36 -31.21
CA ILE A 259 5.18 -18.31 -30.42
C ILE A 259 4.43 -19.01 -29.29
N LEU A 260 4.78 -18.69 -28.05
CA LEU A 260 4.14 -19.26 -26.86
C LEU A 260 3.22 -18.23 -26.22
N PHE A 261 2.09 -18.70 -25.75
CA PHE A 261 1.25 -18.01 -24.80
C PHE A 261 1.32 -18.81 -23.49
N VAL A 262 1.76 -18.16 -22.41
CA VAL A 262 1.93 -18.78 -21.09
C VAL A 262 0.95 -18.10 -20.14
N ASP A 263 0.11 -18.90 -19.50
CA ASP A 263 -0.89 -18.45 -18.54
C ASP A 263 -0.59 -19.03 -17.16
N PHE A 264 -0.61 -18.17 -16.13
CA PHE A 264 -0.37 -18.55 -14.74
C PHE A 264 -1.71 -18.53 -14.00
N TRP A 265 -2.20 -19.70 -13.60
CA TRP A 265 -3.48 -19.87 -12.91
C TRP A 265 -3.35 -20.87 -11.74
N GLY A 266 -4.35 -20.89 -10.86
CA GLY A 266 -4.45 -21.86 -9.76
C GLY A 266 -5.90 -22.22 -9.46
N ASP A 267 -6.14 -23.44 -8.99
CA ASP A 267 -7.41 -23.90 -8.44
C ASP A 267 -7.46 -23.59 -6.93
N TRP A 268 -8.42 -22.75 -6.52
CA TRP A 268 -8.64 -22.38 -5.12
C TRP A 268 -9.93 -23.00 -4.58
#